data_AF-A0A7X9BVY1-F1
#
_entry.id   AF-A0A7X9BVY1-F1
#
_cell.length_a   1.000
_cell.length_b   1.000
_cell.length_c   1.000
_cell.angle_alpha   90.00
_cell.angle_beta   90.00
_cell.angle_gamma   90.00
#
_symmetry.space_group_name_H-M   'P 1'
#
loop_
_entity.id
_entity.type
_entity.pdbx_description
1 polymer ?
#
loop_
_entity_poly.entity_id
_entity_poly.type
_entity_poly.pdbx_seq_one_letter_code
_entity_poly.pdbx_strand_id
1 'polypeptide(L)'
;MDFKDLLERSRGYDTFAEKEKEIEERQKSFVSRFWLPGEANAKIVFLDDNPPIIEEHQLKLNNDWRNWYTCLRIVGETCPICDELDDKPYTVGFYTIIDTTEWTDKKGETHKNQLKLFAAKFQTLQILKRLSGKRGSLAGCVFDVYRSSKDAANTGDVFDFEGKLDKEDILKLIPEASIFDYSEILAPKKAGDILRDLRKNSERSYTAFTDDNDVVF
;
A
#
# COMPACT_ATOMS: atom_id res chain seq x y z
N MET A 1 32.34 -17.17 16.76
CA MET A 1 32.40 -15.73 17.11
C MET A 1 31.89 -15.59 18.51
N ASP A 2 32.68 -14.99 19.40
CA ASP A 2 32.29 -14.72 20.77
C ASP A 2 31.21 -13.61 20.80
N PHE A 3 30.23 -13.73 21.69
CA PHE A 3 29.14 -12.75 21.85
C PHE A 3 29.69 -11.38 22.24
N LYS A 4 30.84 -11.35 22.91
CA LYS A 4 31.58 -10.14 23.26
C LYS A 4 32.13 -9.42 22.03
N ASP A 5 32.70 -10.14 21.07
CA ASP A 5 33.19 -9.57 19.79
C ASP A 5 32.04 -9.01 18.94
N LEU A 6 30.86 -9.62 19.03
CA LEU A 6 29.66 -9.16 18.31
C LEU A 6 29.10 -7.87 18.93
N LEU A 7 29.09 -7.78 20.26
CA LEU A 7 28.69 -6.57 20.98
C LEU A 7 29.66 -5.41 20.80
N GLU A 8 30.97 -5.67 20.72
CA GLU A 8 31.96 -4.63 20.42
C GLU A 8 31.83 -4.09 18.99
N ARG A 9 31.46 -4.94 18.02
CA ARG A 9 31.16 -4.51 16.64
C ARG A 9 29.81 -3.82 16.47
N SER A 10 28.82 -4.14 17.28
CA SER A 10 27.49 -3.52 17.21
C SER A 10 27.37 -2.23 18.03
N ARG A 11 28.39 -1.87 18.81
CA ARG A 11 28.44 -0.63 19.60
C ARG A 11 29.03 0.49 18.74
N GLY A 12 28.16 1.34 18.20
CA GLY A 12 28.58 2.54 17.49
C GLY A 12 27.38 3.35 16.98
N TYR A 13 27.55 4.66 16.89
CA TYR A 13 26.55 5.53 16.27
C TYR A 13 26.38 5.25 14.77
N ASP A 14 27.32 4.55 14.12
CA ASP A 14 27.24 4.19 12.70
C ASP A 14 26.17 3.12 12.41
N THR A 15 26.07 2.07 13.24
CA THR A 15 24.98 1.07 13.13
C THR A 15 23.62 1.65 13.51
N PHE A 16 23.61 2.68 14.35
CA PHE A 16 22.42 3.47 14.65
C PHE A 16 22.03 4.36 13.46
N ALA A 17 22.98 5.05 12.82
CA ALA A 17 22.76 5.87 11.64
C ALA A 17 22.31 5.04 10.42
N GLU A 18 22.81 3.82 10.24
CA GLU A 18 22.33 2.87 9.24
C GLU A 18 20.88 2.46 9.51
N LYS A 19 20.53 2.18 10.79
CA LYS A 19 19.15 1.91 11.19
C LYS A 19 18.24 3.13 11.05
N GLU A 20 18.71 4.32 11.36
CA GLU A 20 17.97 5.57 11.17
C GLU A 20 17.71 5.81 9.68
N LYS A 21 18.69 5.60 8.81
CA LYS A 21 18.49 5.63 7.36
C LYS A 21 17.49 4.59 6.89
N GLU A 22 17.57 3.34 7.34
CA GLU A 22 16.61 2.30 6.97
C GLU A 22 15.18 2.64 7.45
N ILE A 23 15.04 3.25 8.63
CA ILE A 23 13.76 3.72 9.17
C ILE A 23 13.24 4.93 8.39
N GLU A 24 14.08 5.91 8.09
CA GLU A 24 13.72 7.08 7.28
C GLU A 24 13.35 6.68 5.86
N GLU A 25 14.08 5.77 5.22
CA GLU A 25 13.77 5.23 3.89
C GLU A 25 12.44 4.49 3.89
N ARG A 26 12.17 3.64 4.91
CA ARG A 26 10.85 3.00 5.08
C ARG A 26 9.73 4.00 5.31
N GLN A 27 9.99 5.08 6.05
CA GLN A 27 9.00 6.13 6.30
C GLN A 27 8.75 6.97 5.05
N LYS A 28 9.79 7.25 4.24
CA LYS A 28 9.68 7.95 2.95
C LYS A 28 8.93 7.13 1.90
N SER A 29 9.13 5.80 1.88
CA SER A 29 8.46 4.92 0.91
C SER A 29 7.03 4.53 1.28
N PHE A 30 6.59 4.77 2.53
CA PHE A 30 5.26 4.35 2.96
C PHE A 30 4.18 5.34 2.50
N VAL A 31 3.57 5.04 1.35
CA VAL A 31 2.39 5.75 0.88
C VAL A 31 1.12 5.06 1.36
N SER A 32 0.24 5.83 2.01
CA SER A 32 -1.04 5.33 2.51
C SER A 32 -1.95 4.91 1.36
N ARG A 33 -2.35 3.63 1.35
CA ARG A 33 -3.33 3.11 0.40
C ARG A 33 -4.75 3.50 0.79
N PHE A 34 -5.54 3.90 -0.20
CA PHE A 34 -6.96 4.17 0.01
C PHE A 34 -7.70 2.89 0.40
N TRP A 35 -8.56 3.00 1.41
CA TRP A 35 -9.36 1.89 1.92
C TRP A 35 -10.69 2.43 2.46
N LEU A 36 -11.76 1.74 2.11
CA LEU A 36 -13.12 1.98 2.57
C LEU A 36 -13.60 0.82 3.43
N PRO A 37 -14.17 1.06 4.63
CA PRO A 37 -14.97 0.06 5.32
C PRO A 37 -16.13 -0.43 4.45
N GLY A 38 -16.59 -1.67 4.68
CA GLY A 38 -17.82 -2.16 4.03
C GLY A 38 -19.01 -1.27 4.40
N GLU A 39 -19.88 -1.00 3.44
CA GLU A 39 -21.07 -0.15 3.58
C GLU A 39 -20.77 1.32 3.89
N ALA A 40 -19.51 1.77 3.69
CA ALA A 40 -19.12 3.17 3.81
C ALA A 40 -18.94 3.81 2.43
N ASN A 41 -19.04 5.14 2.41
CA ASN A 41 -18.72 5.97 1.26
C ASN A 41 -17.60 6.96 1.57
N ALA A 42 -16.89 7.39 0.53
CA ALA A 42 -15.95 8.50 0.59
C ALA A 42 -15.91 9.24 -0.73
N LYS A 43 -15.78 10.56 -0.64
CA LYS A 43 -15.58 11.43 -1.80
C LYS A 43 -14.09 11.52 -2.13
N ILE A 44 -13.76 11.15 -3.36
CA ILE A 44 -12.38 11.17 -3.86
C ILE A 44 -12.25 12.00 -5.13
N VAL A 45 -11.04 12.50 -5.36
CA VAL A 45 -10.65 13.20 -6.60
C VAL A 45 -9.48 12.46 -7.22
N PHE A 46 -9.61 12.02 -8.47
CA PHE A 46 -8.48 11.44 -9.21
C PHE A 46 -7.54 12.55 -9.70
N LEU A 47 -6.23 12.37 -9.52
CA LEU A 47 -5.21 13.32 -10.00
C LEU A 47 -4.59 12.91 -11.33
N ASP A 48 -4.78 11.65 -11.73
CA ASP A 48 -4.24 11.06 -12.94
C ASP A 48 -5.25 10.15 -13.63
N ASP A 49 -4.82 9.60 -14.76
CA ASP A 49 -5.54 8.63 -15.57
C ASP A 49 -4.52 7.72 -16.27
N ASN A 50 -4.97 6.61 -16.84
CA ASN A 50 -4.12 5.60 -17.47
C ASN A 50 -3.03 5.07 -16.51
N PRO A 51 -3.42 4.28 -15.50
CA PRO A 51 -2.55 3.90 -14.39
C PRO A 51 -1.46 2.91 -14.84
N PRO A 52 -0.29 2.87 -14.17
CA PRO A 52 0.56 1.70 -14.24
C PRO A 52 -0.17 0.48 -13.69
N ILE A 53 -0.03 -0.66 -14.37
CA ILE A 53 -0.60 -1.94 -13.96
C ILE A 53 0.55 -2.89 -13.68
N ILE A 54 0.54 -3.49 -12.49
CA ILE A 54 1.53 -4.49 -12.08
C ILE A 54 0.83 -5.71 -11.47
N GLU A 55 1.62 -6.74 -11.22
CA GLU A 55 1.23 -7.87 -10.39
C GLU A 55 1.81 -7.68 -8.99
N GLU A 56 0.98 -7.82 -7.95
CA GLU A 56 1.42 -7.74 -6.56
C GLU A 56 0.94 -8.92 -5.74
N HIS A 57 1.69 -9.23 -4.68
CA HIS A 57 1.32 -10.17 -3.63
C HIS A 57 0.87 -9.41 -2.39
N GLN A 58 -0.12 -9.94 -1.68
CA GLN A 58 -0.52 -9.44 -0.36
C GLN A 58 -0.34 -10.54 0.67
N LEU A 59 0.61 -10.37 1.58
CA LEU A 59 0.94 -11.38 2.58
C LEU A 59 0.49 -10.96 3.97
N LYS A 60 0.05 -11.95 4.76
CA LYS A 60 -0.16 -11.77 6.19
C LYS A 60 1.15 -12.03 6.93
N LEU A 61 1.87 -10.97 7.28
CA LEU A 61 3.12 -11.06 8.05
C LEU A 61 2.90 -10.43 9.42
N ASN A 62 3.29 -11.12 10.49
CA ASN A 62 3.12 -10.66 11.88
C ASN A 62 1.66 -10.27 12.22
N ASN A 63 0.70 -11.07 11.75
CA ASN A 63 -0.74 -10.84 11.87
C ASN A 63 -1.25 -9.55 11.17
N ASP A 64 -0.44 -8.90 10.33
CA ASP A 64 -0.81 -7.72 9.54
C ASP A 64 -0.91 -8.08 8.05
N TRP A 65 -2.00 -7.66 7.42
CA TRP A 65 -2.24 -7.82 5.98
C TRP A 65 -1.71 -6.67 5.14
N ARG A 66 -1.16 -5.63 5.76
CA ARG A 66 -0.62 -4.44 5.09
C ARG A 66 0.80 -4.65 4.55
N ASN A 67 1.07 -5.84 4.03
CA ASN A 67 2.34 -6.18 3.40
C ASN A 67 2.08 -6.50 1.93
N TRP A 68 2.39 -5.54 1.07
CA TRP A 68 2.27 -5.66 -0.37
C TRP A 68 3.67 -5.73 -1.00
N TYR A 69 3.85 -6.66 -1.94
CA TYR A 69 5.10 -6.86 -2.64
C TYR A 69 4.83 -6.89 -4.15
N THR A 70 5.48 -6.01 -4.90
CA THR A 70 5.52 -6.12 -6.37
C THR A 70 6.13 -7.46 -6.75
N CYS A 71 5.46 -8.24 -7.60
CA CYS A 71 5.93 -9.55 -8.01
C CYS A 71 7.20 -9.42 -8.86
N LEU A 72 8.25 -10.17 -8.52
CA LEU A 72 9.52 -10.13 -9.24
C LEU A 72 9.44 -10.71 -10.67
N ARG A 73 8.43 -11.52 -10.96
CA ARG A 73 8.25 -12.09 -12.30
C ARG A 73 7.98 -11.02 -13.37
N ILE A 74 7.40 -9.86 -13.00
CA ILE A 74 7.15 -8.77 -13.94
C ILE A 74 8.44 -8.12 -14.45
N VAL A 75 9.54 -8.24 -13.70
CA VAL A 75 10.88 -7.77 -14.09
C VAL A 75 11.78 -8.90 -14.58
N GLY A 76 11.22 -10.10 -14.81
CA GLY A 76 11.94 -11.27 -15.30
C GLY A 76 12.79 -11.99 -14.26
N GLU A 77 12.57 -11.72 -12.97
CA GLU A 77 13.27 -12.36 -11.86
C GLU A 77 12.45 -13.48 -11.22
N THR A 78 13.14 -14.43 -10.59
CA THR A 78 12.54 -15.48 -9.74
C THR A 78 11.88 -14.84 -8.52
N CYS A 79 10.62 -15.19 -8.24
CA CYS A 79 9.87 -14.59 -7.13
C CYS A 79 9.74 -15.56 -5.96
N PRO A 80 10.41 -15.30 -4.82
CA PRO A 80 10.32 -16.17 -3.65
C PRO A 80 8.89 -16.38 -3.13
N ILE A 81 8.02 -15.38 -3.28
CA ILE A 81 6.63 -15.47 -2.83
C ILE A 81 5.86 -16.49 -3.68
N CYS A 82 5.96 -16.39 -5.01
CA CYS A 82 5.35 -17.37 -5.91
C CYS A 82 5.93 -18.77 -5.70
N ASP A 83 7.24 -18.88 -5.50
CA ASP A 83 7.94 -20.16 -5.60
C ASP A 83 7.98 -20.91 -4.25
N GLU A 84 8.09 -20.20 -3.12
CA GLU A 84 8.13 -20.81 -1.78
C GLU A 84 6.76 -20.92 -1.11
N LEU A 85 5.84 -19.98 -1.37
CA LEU A 85 4.52 -19.96 -0.74
C LEU A 85 3.40 -20.45 -1.65
N ASP A 86 3.68 -20.72 -2.93
CA ASP A 86 2.66 -20.99 -3.97
C ASP A 86 1.57 -19.91 -4.03
N ASP A 87 1.90 -18.68 -3.60
CA ASP A 87 0.97 -17.55 -3.61
C ASP A 87 0.91 -16.95 -5.02
N LYS A 88 -0.31 -16.71 -5.50
CA LYS A 88 -0.55 -16.17 -6.84
C LYS A 88 -0.71 -14.66 -6.76
N PRO A 89 0.12 -13.88 -7.48
CA PRO A 89 -0.05 -12.44 -7.47
C PRO A 89 -1.35 -12.08 -8.17
N TYR A 90 -1.88 -10.90 -7.84
CA TYR A 90 -3.06 -10.35 -8.51
C TYR A 90 -2.72 -9.08 -9.28
N THR A 91 -3.43 -8.87 -10.38
CA THR A 91 -3.31 -7.66 -11.19
C THR A 91 -3.97 -6.48 -10.50
N VAL A 92 -3.22 -5.40 -10.35
CA VAL A 92 -3.66 -4.14 -9.73
C VAL A 92 -3.12 -2.97 -10.54
N GLY A 93 -3.90 -1.90 -10.62
CA GLY A 93 -3.46 -0.64 -11.21
C GLY A 93 -3.58 0.49 -10.19
N PHE A 94 -2.67 1.44 -10.29
CA PHE A 94 -2.47 2.46 -9.27
C PHE A 94 -2.82 3.86 -9.79
N TYR A 95 -3.65 4.57 -9.05
CA TYR A 95 -3.94 5.98 -9.29
C TYR A 95 -3.53 6.81 -8.07
N THR A 96 -3.22 8.08 -8.31
CA THR A 96 -3.08 9.07 -7.24
C THR A 96 -4.43 9.73 -7.04
N ILE A 97 -4.92 9.71 -5.80
CA ILE A 97 -6.18 10.34 -5.46
C ILE A 97 -6.03 11.29 -4.27
N ILE A 98 -6.98 12.22 -4.16
CA ILE A 98 -7.26 12.96 -2.94
C ILE A 98 -8.47 12.33 -2.27
N ASP A 99 -8.30 11.87 -1.04
CA ASP A 99 -9.39 11.49 -0.16
C ASP A 99 -9.82 12.70 0.68
N THR A 100 -11.05 13.16 0.47
CA THR A 100 -11.60 14.34 1.14
C THR A 100 -12.26 14.03 2.49
N THR A 101 -12.24 12.76 2.92
CA THR A 101 -12.85 12.31 4.17
C THR A 101 -12.13 12.93 5.36
N GLU A 102 -12.90 13.46 6.31
CA GLU A 102 -12.40 14.00 7.57
C GLU A 102 -12.32 12.90 8.63
N TRP A 103 -11.18 12.77 9.29
CA TRP A 103 -11.03 11.87 10.43
C TRP A 103 -10.12 12.49 11.50
N THR A 104 -10.44 12.23 12.76
CA THR A 104 -9.63 12.70 13.89
C THR A 104 -8.80 11.54 14.43
N ASP A 105 -7.50 11.76 14.58
CA ASP A 105 -6.60 10.76 15.12
C ASP A 105 -6.73 10.62 16.65
N LYS A 106 -6.00 9.66 17.23
CA LYS A 106 -6.00 9.44 18.69
C LYS A 106 -5.36 10.59 19.48
N LYS A 107 -4.64 11.51 18.81
CA LYS A 107 -4.01 12.69 19.38
C LYS A 107 -4.90 13.94 19.28
N GLY A 108 -6.06 13.84 18.62
CA GLY A 108 -7.00 14.93 18.43
C GLY A 108 -6.74 15.78 17.18
N GLU A 109 -5.83 15.38 16.30
CA GLU A 109 -5.57 16.08 15.04
C GLU A 109 -6.59 15.63 13.98
N THR A 110 -7.28 16.60 13.39
CA THR A 110 -8.19 16.35 12.26
C THR A 110 -7.41 16.34 10.96
N HIS A 111 -7.48 15.21 10.27
CA HIS A 111 -6.90 14.98 8.97
C HIS A 111 -7.99 15.10 7.90
N LYS A 112 -7.73 15.87 6.85
CA LYS A 112 -8.60 16.07 5.69
C LYS A 112 -7.76 16.22 4.43
N ASN A 113 -8.32 15.90 3.28
CA ASN A 113 -7.70 16.09 1.97
C ASN A 113 -6.31 15.45 1.93
N GLN A 114 -6.28 14.12 2.01
CA GLN A 114 -5.02 13.38 2.02
C GLN A 114 -4.76 12.76 0.66
N LEU A 115 -3.51 12.88 0.18
CA LEU A 115 -3.04 12.11 -0.96
C LEU A 115 -2.97 10.63 -0.57
N LYS A 116 -3.60 9.77 -1.37
CA LYS A 116 -3.61 8.32 -1.15
C LYS A 116 -3.40 7.56 -2.45
N LEU A 117 -2.77 6.40 -2.31
CA LEU A 117 -2.55 5.47 -3.40
C LEU A 117 -3.82 4.63 -3.61
N PHE A 118 -4.49 4.80 -4.74
CA PHE A 118 -5.68 4.04 -5.07
C PHE A 118 -5.30 2.75 -5.80
N ALA A 119 -5.35 1.63 -5.09
CA ALA A 119 -5.03 0.30 -5.63
C ALA A 119 -6.29 -0.36 -6.24
N ALA A 120 -6.52 -0.14 -7.54
CA ALA A 120 -7.65 -0.70 -8.26
C ALA A 120 -7.37 -2.15 -8.68
N LYS A 121 -8.09 -3.12 -8.10
CA LYS A 121 -8.07 -4.51 -8.60
C LYS A 121 -8.74 -4.62 -9.96
N PHE A 122 -8.54 -5.74 -10.64
CA PHE A 122 -8.98 -5.95 -12.04
C PHE A 122 -10.43 -5.52 -12.35
N GLN A 123 -11.41 -5.89 -11.52
CA GLN A 123 -12.81 -5.49 -11.74
C GLN A 123 -13.00 -3.97 -11.61
N THR A 124 -12.40 -3.35 -10.60
CA THR A 124 -12.40 -1.90 -10.41
C THR A 124 -11.72 -1.20 -11.59
N LEU A 125 -10.60 -1.72 -12.10
CA LEU A 125 -9.94 -1.20 -13.30
C LEU A 125 -10.85 -1.21 -14.53
N GLN A 126 -11.65 -2.26 -14.72
CA GLN A 126 -12.61 -2.32 -15.82
C GLN A 126 -13.72 -1.27 -15.68
N ILE A 127 -14.13 -0.93 -14.47
CA ILE A 127 -15.08 0.15 -14.20
C ILE A 127 -14.42 1.50 -14.51
N LEU A 128 -13.24 1.76 -13.93
CA LEU A 128 -12.49 3.01 -14.11
C LEU A 128 -12.13 3.27 -15.58
N LYS A 129 -11.71 2.25 -16.33
CA LYS A 129 -11.46 2.37 -17.78
C LYS A 129 -12.70 2.83 -18.56
N ARG A 130 -13.88 2.31 -18.20
CA ARG A 130 -15.15 2.74 -18.81
C ARG A 130 -15.51 4.17 -18.42
N LEU A 131 -15.24 4.57 -17.18
CA LEU A 131 -15.47 5.93 -16.70
C LEU A 131 -14.52 6.94 -17.37
N SER A 132 -13.23 6.62 -17.46
CA SER A 132 -12.23 7.40 -18.22
C SER A 132 -12.69 7.61 -19.67
N GLY A 133 -13.04 6.54 -20.38
CA GLY A 133 -13.50 6.64 -21.77
C GLY A 133 -14.77 7.49 -21.96
N LYS A 134 -15.69 7.48 -20.99
CA LYS A 134 -16.90 8.33 -21.04
C LYS A 134 -16.61 9.80 -20.75
N ARG A 135 -15.54 10.11 -20.02
CA ARG A 135 -15.22 11.47 -19.54
C ARG A 135 -14.00 12.08 -20.21
N GLY A 136 -13.36 11.35 -21.11
CA GLY A 136 -12.10 11.71 -21.76
C GLY A 136 -10.87 11.52 -20.86
N SER A 137 -11.01 11.73 -19.55
CA SER A 137 -9.99 11.40 -18.55
C SER A 137 -10.60 11.33 -17.15
N LEU A 138 -9.99 10.56 -16.24
CA LEU A 138 -10.29 10.59 -14.80
C LEU A 138 -9.63 11.76 -14.07
N ALA A 139 -8.56 12.34 -14.62
CA ALA A 139 -7.85 13.43 -13.95
C ALA A 139 -8.78 14.63 -13.68
N GLY A 140 -8.87 15.02 -12.41
CA GLY A 140 -9.75 16.04 -11.87
C GLY A 140 -11.18 15.58 -11.60
N CYS A 141 -11.58 14.37 -11.99
CA CYS A 141 -12.94 13.88 -11.74
C CYS A 141 -13.16 13.58 -10.26
N VAL A 142 -14.29 14.06 -9.76
CA VAL A 142 -14.78 13.84 -8.40
C VAL A 142 -15.81 12.72 -8.42
N PHE A 143 -15.61 11.74 -7.55
CA PHE A 143 -16.53 10.63 -7.36
C PHE A 143 -16.91 10.49 -5.89
N ASP A 144 -18.19 10.26 -5.62
CA ASP A 144 -18.63 9.62 -4.39
C ASP A 144 -18.49 8.11 -4.59
N VAL A 145 -17.60 7.49 -3.81
CA VAL A 145 -17.23 6.09 -3.95
C VAL A 145 -17.84 5.34 -2.79
N TYR A 146 -18.66 4.35 -3.11
CA TYR A 146 -19.32 3.51 -2.13
C TYR A 146 -18.84 2.07 -2.24
N ARG A 147 -18.64 1.45 -1.07
CA ARG A 147 -18.34 0.02 -0.95
C ARG A 147 -19.62 -0.73 -0.55
N SER A 148 -20.23 -1.44 -1.49
CA SER A 148 -21.55 -2.06 -1.33
C SER A 148 -21.62 -3.16 -0.28
N SER A 149 -20.51 -3.84 0.00
CA SER A 149 -20.46 -4.91 1.00
C SER A 149 -19.05 -5.15 1.51
N LYS A 150 -18.93 -6.00 2.54
CA LYS A 150 -17.62 -6.44 3.05
C LYS A 150 -16.83 -7.28 2.04
N ASP A 151 -17.50 -7.91 1.08
CA ASP A 151 -16.85 -8.73 0.05
C ASP A 151 -16.51 -7.93 -1.22
N ALA A 152 -17.06 -6.73 -1.36
CA ALA A 152 -16.73 -5.81 -2.43
C ALA A 152 -15.28 -5.29 -2.32
N ALA A 153 -14.80 -4.69 -3.41
CA ALA A 153 -13.45 -4.14 -3.47
C ALA A 153 -13.19 -3.15 -2.33
N ASN A 154 -12.05 -3.29 -1.66
CA ASN A 154 -11.66 -2.43 -0.54
C ASN A 154 -11.55 -0.94 -0.92
N THR A 155 -11.43 -0.63 -2.20
CA THR A 155 -11.38 0.73 -2.75
C THR A 155 -12.74 1.23 -3.25
N GLY A 156 -13.81 0.46 -3.04
CA GLY A 156 -15.16 0.73 -3.54
C GLY A 156 -15.45 0.07 -4.88
N ASP A 157 -16.75 -0.13 -5.13
CA ASP A 157 -17.28 -0.80 -6.32
C ASP A 157 -18.38 0.02 -7.03
N VAL A 158 -18.91 1.05 -6.37
CA VAL A 158 -19.83 2.02 -6.94
C VAL A 158 -19.14 3.38 -7.01
N PHE A 159 -19.21 4.04 -8.17
CA PHE A 159 -18.55 5.31 -8.46
C PHE A 159 -19.57 6.28 -9.05
N ASP A 160 -20.09 7.17 -8.21
CA ASP A 160 -21.05 8.19 -8.62
C ASP A 160 -20.31 9.49 -8.96
N PHE A 161 -20.39 9.90 -10.23
CA PHE A 161 -19.71 11.09 -10.71
C PHE A 161 -20.41 12.36 -10.22
N GLU A 162 -19.67 13.23 -9.54
CA GLU A 162 -20.23 14.46 -8.99
C GLU A 162 -19.75 15.72 -9.71
N GLY A 163 -18.61 15.66 -10.40
CA GLY A 163 -18.08 16.82 -11.08
C GLY A 163 -16.61 16.68 -11.48
N LYS A 164 -16.04 17.79 -11.94
CA LYS A 164 -14.63 17.88 -12.30
C LYS A 164 -14.04 19.14 -11.69
N LEU A 165 -12.92 18.98 -10.99
CA LEU A 165 -12.09 20.08 -10.52
C LEU A 165 -11.02 20.38 -11.54
N ASP A 166 -10.70 21.66 -11.71
CA ASP A 166 -9.52 22.07 -12.44
C ASP A 166 -8.29 22.02 -11.53
N LYS A 167 -7.12 22.31 -12.13
CA LYS A 167 -5.86 22.31 -11.39
C LYS A 167 -5.82 23.35 -10.28
N GLU A 168 -6.46 24.50 -10.47
CA GLU A 168 -6.46 25.58 -9.50
C GLU A 168 -7.26 25.20 -8.26
N ASP A 169 -8.41 24.56 -8.43
CA ASP A 169 -9.25 24.07 -7.34
C ASP A 169 -8.58 22.92 -6.58
N ILE A 170 -7.88 22.03 -7.29
CA ILE A 170 -7.08 20.96 -6.65
C ILE A 170 -5.98 21.56 -5.77
N LEU A 171 -5.26 22.56 -6.27
CA LEU A 171 -4.18 23.23 -5.51
C LEU A 171 -4.71 24.06 -4.33
N LYS A 172 -5.95 24.55 -4.39
CA LYS A 172 -6.62 25.16 -3.23
C LYS A 172 -6.92 24.13 -2.13
N LEU A 173 -7.21 22.88 -2.50
CA LEU A 173 -7.46 21.80 -1.53
C LEU A 173 -6.17 21.30 -0.89
N ILE A 174 -5.14 21.07 -1.70
CA ILE A 174 -3.81 20.65 -1.27
C ILE A 174 -2.78 21.38 -2.15
N PRO A 175 -2.08 22.40 -1.62
CA PRO A 175 -1.07 23.15 -2.39
C PRO A 175 0.06 22.29 -2.96
N GLU A 176 0.36 21.19 -2.29
CA GLU A 176 1.40 20.23 -2.69
C GLU A 176 0.83 19.01 -3.45
N ALA A 177 -0.41 19.08 -3.94
CA ALA A 177 -1.00 18.02 -4.74
C ALA A 177 -0.13 17.72 -5.96
N SER A 178 0.46 16.53 -5.96
CA SER A 178 1.25 16.02 -7.07
C SER A 178 0.94 14.55 -7.26
N ILE A 179 1.06 14.10 -8.52
CA ILE A 179 0.96 12.70 -8.87
C ILE A 179 2.17 12.00 -8.26
N PHE A 180 1.93 10.84 -7.65
CA PHE A 180 3.01 10.06 -7.04
C PHE A 180 4.02 9.55 -8.07
N ASP A 181 5.29 9.44 -7.67
CA ASP A 181 6.27 8.70 -8.44
C ASP A 181 6.04 7.18 -8.26
N TYR A 182 5.29 6.60 -9.19
CA TYR A 182 5.00 5.17 -9.17
C TYR A 182 6.24 4.29 -9.29
N SER A 183 7.32 4.78 -9.91
CA SER A 183 8.53 3.98 -10.08
C SER A 183 9.22 3.74 -8.75
N GLU A 184 9.18 4.73 -7.85
CA GLU A 184 9.71 4.64 -6.49
C GLU A 184 8.79 3.79 -5.60
N ILE A 185 7.49 4.06 -5.60
CA ILE A 185 6.52 3.43 -4.68
C ILE A 185 6.28 1.95 -5.03
N LEU A 186 6.28 1.62 -6.32
CA LEU A 186 6.02 0.26 -6.80
C LEU A 186 7.30 -0.52 -7.06
N ALA A 187 8.47 0.04 -6.74
CA ALA A 187 9.76 -0.62 -6.91
C ALA A 187 9.75 -1.99 -6.20
N PRO A 188 10.08 -3.08 -6.92
CA PRO A 188 10.16 -4.38 -6.28
C PRO A 188 11.30 -4.42 -5.26
N LYS A 189 11.02 -5.02 -4.11
CA LYS A 189 12.07 -5.39 -3.15
C LYS A 189 12.95 -6.49 -3.75
N LYS A 190 14.24 -6.48 -3.41
CA LYS A 190 15.17 -7.54 -3.82
C LYS A 190 14.73 -8.89 -3.26
N ALA A 191 14.94 -9.97 -4.02
CA ALA A 191 14.58 -11.33 -3.60
C ALA A 191 15.13 -11.70 -2.20
N GLY A 192 16.36 -11.31 -1.90
CA GLY A 192 16.99 -11.57 -0.59
C GLY A 192 16.28 -10.89 0.59
N ASP A 193 15.71 -9.70 0.38
CA ASP A 193 14.97 -8.98 1.41
C ASP A 193 13.59 -9.60 1.63
N ILE A 194 12.93 -10.03 0.56
CA ILE A 194 11.68 -10.79 0.61
C ILE A 194 11.88 -12.09 1.41
N LEU A 195 12.91 -12.88 1.07
CA LEU A 195 13.25 -14.11 1.80
C LEU A 195 13.50 -13.86 3.29
N ARG A 196 14.18 -12.75 3.62
CA ARG A 196 14.42 -12.37 5.01
C ARG A 196 13.12 -12.07 5.75
N ASP A 197 12.19 -11.35 5.12
CA ASP A 197 10.87 -11.05 5.70
C ASP A 197 10.06 -12.35 5.93
N LEU A 198 10.08 -13.28 4.96
CA LEU A 198 9.39 -14.57 5.06
C LEU A 198 9.96 -15.45 6.19
N ARG A 199 11.28 -15.56 6.29
CA ARG A 199 11.95 -16.34 7.37
C ARG A 199 11.64 -15.78 8.75
N LYS A 200 11.74 -14.46 8.93
CA LYS A 200 11.41 -13.80 10.21
C LYS A 200 9.97 -14.07 10.63
N ASN A 201 9.04 -14.11 9.67
CA ASN A 201 7.65 -14.44 9.94
C ASN A 201 7.50 -15.90 10.39
N SER A 202 8.15 -16.84 9.69
CA SER A 202 8.15 -18.26 10.05
C SER A 202 8.74 -18.52 11.44
N GLU A 203 9.89 -17.93 11.76
CA GLU A 203 10.53 -18.05 13.08
C GLU A 203 9.62 -17.57 14.20
N ARG A 204 8.96 -16.42 14.01
CA ARG A 204 8.00 -15.88 14.99
C ARG A 204 6.76 -16.75 15.16
N SER A 205 6.22 -17.28 14.06
CA SER A 205 5.10 -18.22 14.12
C SER A 205 5.48 -19.50 14.84
N TYR A 206 6.71 -20.00 14.66
CA TYR A 206 7.20 -21.17 15.37
C TYR A 206 7.36 -20.90 16.87
N THR A 207 7.97 -19.78 17.28
CA THR A 207 8.10 -19.43 18.70
C THR A 207 6.75 -19.21 19.38
N ALA A 208 5.79 -18.59 18.70
CA ALA A 208 4.44 -18.43 19.24
C ALA A 208 3.73 -19.78 19.44
N PHE A 209 3.96 -20.74 18.53
CA PHE A 209 3.40 -22.08 18.64
C PHE A 209 4.04 -22.92 19.74
N THR A 210 5.33 -22.72 20.05
CA THR A 210 5.99 -23.39 21.17
C THR A 210 5.56 -22.82 22.51
N ASP A 211 5.43 -21.49 22.61
CA ASP A 211 5.01 -20.83 23.85
C ASP A 211 3.55 -21.15 24.23
N ASP A 212 2.65 -21.30 23.24
CA ASP A 212 1.26 -21.72 23.48
C ASP A 212 1.14 -23.21 23.87
N ASN A 213 2.10 -24.06 23.50
CA ASN A 213 2.09 -25.49 23.85
C ASN A 213 2.79 -25.81 25.18
N ASP A 214 3.58 -24.88 25.73
CA ASP A 214 4.23 -25.03 27.04
C ASP A 214 3.31 -24.62 28.23
N VAL A 215 2.04 -24.30 27.97
CA VAL A 215 1.00 -24.12 29.01
C VAL A 215 0.12 -25.36 29.09
N VAL A 216 0.71 -26.50 29.43
CA VAL A 216 -0.03 -27.73 29.74
C VAL A 216 0.56 -28.41 30.99
N PHE A 217 -0.19 -28.22 32.09
CA PHE A 217 -0.13 -28.77 33.47
C PHE A 217 0.82 -28.14 34.48
#